data_AF-A0A968T300-F1
#
_entry.id   AF-A0A968T300-F1
#
_cell.length_a   1.000
_cell.length_b   1.000
_cell.length_c   1.000
_cell.angle_alpha   90.00
_cell.angle_beta   90.00
_cell.angle_gamma   90.00
#
_symmetry.space_group_name_H-M   'P 1'
#
loop_
_entity.id
_entity.type
_entity.pdbx_description
1 polymer ?
#
loop_
_entity_poly.entity_id
_entity_poly.type
_entity_poly.pdbx_seq_one_letter_code
_entity_poly.pdbx_strand_id
1 'polypeptide(L)'
;MALNGNVSQKVGMEFTLSKKEVKLWHFDFPNLYTLKLQLKKGNKVVHVLEDRFGIRKAEVVNGKFLLNGESVRAMGLNWVADDRLTGNTLPAEVYKRDIDNMKTLGCNLTRLSHLPLPKEVYDYLDEKGMLIIAE
;
A
#
# COMPACT_ATOMS: atom_id res chain seq x y z
N MET A 1 24.43 -31.21 22.53
CA MET A 1 23.46 -31.42 21.42
C MET A 1 23.50 -30.16 20.57
N ALA A 2 24.28 -30.17 19.48
CA ALA A 2 24.48 -28.98 18.65
C ALA A 2 23.23 -28.78 17.76
N LEU A 3 22.62 -27.61 17.86
CA LEU A 3 21.53 -27.20 16.96
C LEU A 3 22.14 -26.96 15.58
N ASN A 4 21.92 -27.90 14.65
CA ASN A 4 22.25 -27.68 13.24
C ASN A 4 21.44 -26.47 12.75
N GLY A 5 22.13 -25.41 12.33
CA GLY A 5 21.50 -24.19 11.83
C GLY A 5 20.62 -24.46 10.62
N ASN A 6 19.49 -23.77 10.54
CA ASN A 6 18.57 -23.86 9.41
C ASN A 6 19.29 -23.49 8.10
N VAL A 7 19.27 -24.39 7.13
CA VAL A 7 19.72 -24.12 5.75
C VAL A 7 18.75 -23.12 5.13
N SER A 8 19.21 -21.94 4.76
CA SER A 8 18.42 -20.94 4.04
C SER A 8 18.79 -20.94 2.56
N GLN A 9 17.80 -20.98 1.67
CA GLN A 9 18.00 -20.83 0.22
C GLN A 9 17.20 -19.62 -0.26
N LYS A 10 17.83 -18.73 -1.04
CA LYS A 10 17.15 -17.62 -1.71
C LYS A 10 16.73 -18.06 -3.11
N VAL A 11 15.49 -17.75 -3.48
CA VAL A 11 14.95 -17.96 -4.83
C VAL A 11 14.50 -16.62 -5.37
N GLY A 12 14.96 -16.26 -6.57
CA GLY A 12 14.51 -15.09 -7.30
C GLY A 12 13.55 -15.50 -8.41
N MET A 13 12.51 -14.69 -8.64
CA MET A 13 11.60 -14.83 -9.77
C MET A 13 11.46 -13.46 -10.41
N GLU A 14 11.47 -13.42 -11.74
CA GLU A 14 11.28 -12.19 -12.51
C GLU A 14 10.00 -12.33 -13.34
N PHE A 15 9.20 -11.26 -13.34
CA PHE A 15 7.97 -11.18 -14.11
C PHE A 15 8.00 -9.92 -14.96
N THR A 16 7.63 -10.05 -16.23
CA THR A 16 7.50 -8.91 -17.14
C THR A 16 6.04 -8.77 -17.55
N LEU A 17 5.48 -7.59 -17.35
CA LEU A 17 4.13 -7.25 -17.80
C LEU A 17 4.21 -6.38 -19.06
N SER A 18 3.39 -6.67 -20.06
CA SER A 18 3.33 -5.81 -21.25
C SER A 18 2.56 -4.52 -20.96
N LYS A 19 2.88 -3.44 -21.67
CA LYS A 19 2.22 -2.14 -21.49
C LYS A 19 0.69 -2.20 -21.62
N LYS A 20 0.17 -3.12 -22.45
CA LYS A 20 -1.28 -3.26 -22.68
C LYS A 20 -2.01 -3.93 -21.51
N GLU A 21 -1.28 -4.67 -20.67
CA GLU A 21 -1.83 -5.40 -19.52
C GLU A 21 -1.73 -4.59 -18.22
N VAL A 22 -0.93 -3.51 -18.23
CA VAL A 22 -0.70 -2.66 -17.06
C VAL A 22 -1.72 -1.53 -17.00
N LYS A 23 -2.65 -1.65 -16.05
CA LYS A 23 -3.37 -0.51 -15.46
C LYS A 23 -2.55 0.10 -14.34
N LEU A 24 -2.31 1.41 -14.42
CA LEU A 24 -1.56 2.15 -13.41
C LEU A 24 -2.45 2.47 -12.20
N TRP A 25 -1.86 2.44 -11.01
CA TRP A 25 -2.50 2.99 -9.83
C TRP A 25 -2.50 4.52 -9.93
N HIS A 26 -3.66 5.11 -9.66
CA HIS A 26 -3.87 6.55 -9.54
C HIS A 26 -4.80 6.81 -8.35
N PHE A 27 -4.74 7.98 -7.72
CA PHE A 27 -5.63 8.28 -6.59
C PHE A 27 -7.12 8.32 -6.99
N ASP A 28 -7.43 8.54 -8.28
CA ASP A 28 -8.80 8.46 -8.83
C ASP A 28 -9.18 7.06 -9.31
N PHE A 29 -8.18 6.25 -9.67
CA PHE A 29 -8.34 4.90 -10.20
C PHE A 29 -7.32 3.97 -9.53
N PRO A 30 -7.57 3.53 -8.28
CA PRO A 30 -6.61 2.78 -7.48
C PRO A 30 -6.50 1.32 -7.94
N ASN A 31 -5.95 1.10 -9.15
CA ASN A 31 -5.73 -0.23 -9.70
C ASN A 31 -4.66 -0.97 -8.88
N LEU A 32 -5.04 -2.10 -8.29
CA LEU A 32 -4.18 -2.97 -7.50
C LEU A 32 -4.10 -4.36 -8.12
N TYR A 33 -2.94 -5.00 -7.96
CA TYR A 33 -2.65 -6.37 -8.36
C TYR A 33 -2.41 -7.21 -7.12
N THR A 34 -2.70 -8.50 -7.20
CA THR A 34 -2.40 -9.47 -6.14
C THR A 34 -1.23 -10.35 -6.57
N LEU A 35 -0.14 -10.32 -5.82
CA LEU A 35 0.96 -11.27 -5.93
C LEU A 35 0.67 -12.46 -5.01
N LYS A 36 0.45 -13.63 -5.60
CA LYS A 36 0.24 -14.89 -4.87
C LYS A 36 1.43 -15.81 -5.06
N LEU A 37 2.17 -16.06 -3.99
CA LEU A 37 3.31 -16.97 -3.95
C LEU A 37 2.88 -18.27 -3.28
N GLN A 38 3.14 -19.41 -3.94
CA GLN A 38 2.83 -20.73 -3.39
C GLN A 38 4.10 -21.56 -3.29
N LEU A 39 4.43 -22.00 -2.08
CA LEU A 39 5.45 -23.02 -1.85
C LEU A 39 4.83 -24.41 -2.02
N LYS A 40 5.39 -25.22 -2.91
CA LYS A 40 4.92 -26.58 -3.18
C LYS A 40 6.00 -27.60 -2.81
N LYS A 41 5.59 -28.72 -2.21
CA LYS A 41 6.40 -29.93 -2.02
C LYS A 41 5.79 -31.04 -2.88
N GLY A 42 6.38 -31.31 -4.04
CA GLY A 42 5.73 -32.09 -5.09
C GLY A 42 4.47 -31.38 -5.59
N ASN A 43 3.34 -32.09 -5.64
CA ASN A 43 2.05 -31.51 -6.05
C ASN A 43 1.27 -30.84 -4.90
N LYS A 44 1.77 -30.87 -3.66
CA LYS A 44 1.06 -30.30 -2.50
C LYS A 44 1.55 -28.88 -2.22
N VAL A 45 0.62 -27.92 -2.16
CA VAL A 45 0.89 -26.58 -1.63
C VAL A 45 1.06 -26.68 -0.11
N VAL A 46 2.18 -26.21 0.41
CA VAL A 46 2.52 -26.26 1.84
C VAL A 46 2.51 -24.87 2.49
N HIS A 47 2.62 -23.81 1.70
CA HIS A 47 2.50 -22.43 2.17
C HIS A 47 1.99 -21.54 1.04
N VAL A 48 1.15 -20.57 1.37
CA VAL A 48 0.75 -19.48 0.47
C VAL A 48 1.10 -18.14 1.12
N LEU A 49 1.66 -17.22 0.36
CA LEU A 49 1.78 -15.81 0.71
C LEU A 49 1.03 -14.99 -0.33
N GLU A 50 0.28 -14.00 0.11
CA GLU A 50 -0.45 -13.08 -0.74
C GLU A 50 -0.15 -11.66 -0.30
N ASP A 51 0.13 -10.79 -1.27
CA ASP A 51 0.27 -9.35 -1.02
C ASP A 51 -0.29 -8.58 -2.22
N ARG A 52 -0.59 -7.30 -2.02
CA ARG A 52 -1.09 -6.42 -3.07
C ARG A 52 -0.12 -5.30 -3.37
N PHE A 53 -0.13 -4.86 -4.62
CA PHE A 53 0.69 -3.74 -5.06
C PHE A 53 0.01 -2.95 -6.17
N GLY A 54 0.33 -1.66 -6.24
CA GLY A 54 -0.07 -0.76 -7.32
C GLY A 54 1.13 -0.32 -8.15
N ILE A 55 0.99 -0.33 -9.47
CA ILE A 55 2.06 0.13 -10.39
C ILE A 55 1.87 1.62 -10.63
N ARG A 56 2.83 2.44 -10.18
CA ARG A 56 2.80 3.89 -10.38
C ARG A 56 4.21 4.45 -10.52
N LYS A 57 4.31 5.64 -11.11
CA LYS A 57 5.54 6.45 -11.12
C LYS A 57 5.24 7.79 -10.47
N ALA A 58 5.97 8.15 -9.42
CA ALA A 58 5.92 9.47 -8.80
C ALA A 58 7.28 10.14 -8.97
N GLU A 59 7.29 11.38 -9.47
CA GLU A 59 8.53 12.11 -9.77
C GLU A 59 8.35 13.62 -9.63
N VAL A 60 9.45 14.34 -9.37
CA VAL A 60 9.47 15.81 -9.39
C VAL A 60 10.25 16.27 -10.61
N VAL A 61 9.60 16.99 -11.51
CA VAL A 61 10.19 17.49 -12.75
C VAL A 61 9.91 18.98 -12.87
N ASN A 62 10.96 19.80 -12.99
CA ASN A 62 10.86 21.25 -13.11
C ASN A 62 9.97 21.91 -12.03
N GLY A 63 10.11 21.44 -10.77
CA GLY A 63 9.34 21.94 -9.64
C GLY A 63 7.88 21.48 -9.56
N LYS A 64 7.44 20.59 -10.46
CA LYS A 64 6.09 20.00 -10.44
C LYS A 64 6.15 18.57 -9.94
N PHE A 65 5.19 18.19 -9.11
CA PHE A 65 4.99 16.80 -8.72
C PHE A 65 4.14 16.10 -9.78
N LEU A 66 4.71 15.06 -10.40
CA LEU A 66 4.06 14.26 -11.42
C LEU A 66 3.69 12.89 -10.87
N LEU A 67 2.45 12.47 -11.12
CA LEU A 67 1.99 11.10 -10.94
C LEU A 67 1.70 10.50 -12.32
N ASN A 68 2.41 9.44 -12.68
CA ASN A 68 2.30 8.77 -13.98
C ASN A 68 2.51 9.73 -15.19
N GLY A 69 3.35 10.76 -15.00
CA GLY A 69 3.63 11.79 -16.02
C GLY A 69 2.64 12.96 -16.03
N GLU A 70 1.56 12.90 -15.24
CA GLU A 70 0.59 13.97 -15.09
C GLU A 70 0.96 14.89 -13.92
N SER A 71 0.90 16.21 -14.12
CA SER A 71 1.10 17.17 -13.03
C SER A 71 -0.14 17.20 -12.15
N VAL A 72 -0.02 16.73 -10.91
CA VAL A 72 -1.15 16.64 -9.98
C VAL A 72 -1.04 17.66 -8.86
N ARG A 73 -2.18 18.13 -8.36
CA ARG A 73 -2.25 18.97 -7.16
C ARG A 73 -2.50 18.10 -5.95
N ALA A 74 -1.60 18.15 -4.98
CA ALA A 74 -1.80 17.51 -3.69
C ALA A 74 -2.82 18.30 -2.86
N MET A 75 -3.91 17.63 -2.49
CA MET A 75 -4.89 18.08 -1.51
C MET A 75 -4.65 17.27 -0.24
N GLY A 76 -3.76 17.82 0.59
CA GLY A 76 -3.15 17.11 1.72
C GLY A 76 -3.89 17.30 3.04
N LEU A 77 -4.04 16.23 3.82
CA LEU A 77 -4.41 16.29 5.25
C LEU A 77 -3.33 15.60 6.09
N ASN A 78 -3.14 16.08 7.32
CA ASN A 78 -2.40 15.32 8.33
C ASN A 78 -3.39 14.47 9.10
N TRP A 79 -3.10 13.18 9.23
CA TRP A 79 -3.90 12.27 10.04
C TRP A 79 -3.07 11.76 11.22
N VAL A 80 -3.60 11.98 12.41
CA VAL A 80 -3.08 11.46 13.67
C VAL A 80 -3.98 10.30 14.07
N ALA A 81 -3.38 9.17 14.41
CA ALA A 81 -4.11 7.99 14.87
C ALA A 81 -4.66 8.23 16.28
N ASP A 82 -5.88 8.76 16.36
CA ASP A 82 -6.57 9.04 17.61
C ASP A 82 -8.10 8.97 17.43
N ASP A 83 -8.79 8.43 18.43
CA ASP A 83 -10.24 8.37 18.51
C ASP A 83 -10.70 8.56 19.96
N ARG A 84 -11.82 9.26 20.14
CA ARG A 84 -12.32 9.63 21.48
C ARG A 84 -12.64 8.44 22.39
N LEU A 85 -12.96 7.27 21.82
CA LEU A 85 -13.35 6.07 22.58
C LEU A 85 -12.18 5.09 22.73
N THR A 86 -11.34 5.01 21.71
CA THR A 86 -10.31 3.96 21.57
C THR A 86 -8.88 4.49 21.62
N GLY A 87 -8.70 5.81 21.74
CA GLY A 87 -7.41 6.48 21.73
C GLY A 87 -6.66 6.17 20.44
N ASN A 88 -5.39 5.79 20.57
CA ASN A 88 -4.56 5.39 19.43
C ASN A 88 -4.77 3.94 18.97
N THR A 89 -5.67 3.19 19.60
CA THR A 89 -6.12 1.90 19.05
C THR A 89 -7.10 2.21 17.93
N LEU A 90 -6.81 1.76 16.71
CA LEU A 90 -7.65 2.03 15.53
C LEU A 90 -8.37 0.76 15.07
N PRO A 91 -9.58 0.46 15.59
CA PRO A 91 -10.46 -0.54 15.00
C PRO A 91 -10.74 -0.26 13.53
N ALA A 92 -11.11 -1.31 12.79
CA ALA A 92 -11.35 -1.22 11.35
C ALA A 92 -12.39 -0.17 10.98
N GLU A 93 -13.48 -0.11 11.71
CA GLU A 93 -14.54 0.87 11.53
C GLU A 93 -14.07 2.31 11.73
N VAL A 94 -13.11 2.56 12.62
CA VAL A 94 -12.59 3.90 12.93
C VAL A 94 -11.71 4.39 11.79
N TYR A 95 -10.64 3.67 11.45
CA TYR A 95 -9.73 4.13 10.40
C TYR A 95 -10.42 4.17 9.03
N LYS A 96 -11.35 3.24 8.76
CA LYS A 96 -12.07 3.24 7.47
C LYS A 96 -12.96 4.46 7.34
N ARG A 97 -13.73 4.79 8.40
CA ARG A 97 -14.56 6.00 8.46
C ARG A 97 -13.71 7.25 8.23
N ASP A 98 -12.59 7.37 8.91
CA ASP A 98 -11.76 8.57 8.83
C ASP A 98 -11.14 8.74 7.44
N ILE A 99 -10.64 7.65 6.85
CA ILE A 99 -10.11 7.64 5.48
C ILE A 99 -11.20 7.96 4.44
N ASP A 100 -12.40 7.40 4.61
CA ASP A 100 -13.54 7.67 3.73
C ASP A 100 -14.00 9.14 3.82
N ASN A 101 -13.99 9.71 5.02
CA ASN A 101 -14.26 11.13 5.24
C ASN A 101 -13.19 12.00 4.56
N MET A 102 -11.90 11.69 4.73
CA MET A 102 -10.83 12.40 4.03
C MET A 102 -11.04 12.35 2.51
N LYS A 103 -11.38 11.18 1.97
CA LYS A 103 -11.63 11.03 0.53
C LYS A 103 -12.84 11.85 0.06
N THR A 104 -13.91 11.90 0.85
CA THR A 104 -15.11 12.70 0.58
C THR A 104 -14.81 14.20 0.54
N LEU A 105 -13.83 14.66 1.32
CA LEU A 105 -13.33 16.04 1.30
C LEU A 105 -12.41 16.35 0.11
N GLY A 106 -12.20 15.39 -0.81
CA GLY A 106 -11.31 15.54 -1.96
C GLY A 106 -9.83 15.37 -1.62
N CYS A 107 -9.50 14.79 -0.46
CA CYS A 107 -8.12 14.49 -0.08
C CYS A 107 -7.55 13.39 -0.99
N ASN A 108 -6.33 13.61 -1.49
CA ASN A 108 -5.59 12.66 -2.32
C ASN A 108 -4.16 12.39 -1.81
N LEU A 109 -3.76 13.06 -0.72
CA LEU A 109 -2.49 12.88 -0.04
C LEU A 109 -2.73 12.95 1.47
N THR A 110 -2.25 11.98 2.23
CA THR A 110 -2.25 12.06 3.69
C THR A 110 -0.84 11.92 4.23
N ARG A 111 -0.52 12.69 5.27
CA ARG A 111 0.66 12.47 6.10
C ARG A 111 0.24 11.71 7.35
N LEU A 112 0.87 10.57 7.59
CA LEU A 112 0.64 9.76 8.79
C LEU A 112 1.57 10.26 9.90
N SER A 113 1.02 10.91 10.92
CA SER A 113 1.80 11.46 12.03
C SER A 113 1.57 10.63 13.30
N HIS A 114 2.55 10.20 14.09
CA HIS A 114 4.03 10.20 13.97
C HIS A 114 4.59 8.79 14.22
N LEU A 115 3.81 7.78 13.82
CA LEU A 115 4.08 6.38 14.11
C LEU A 115 3.68 5.54 12.90
N PRO A 116 4.43 4.47 12.58
CA PRO A 116 3.99 3.48 11.63
C PRO A 116 2.65 2.88 12.06
N LEU A 117 1.70 2.86 11.13
CA LEU A 117 0.40 2.22 11.36
C LEU A 117 0.42 0.74 10.97
N PRO A 118 -0.59 -0.05 11.38
CA PRO A 118 -0.74 -1.43 10.93
C PRO A 118 -0.89 -1.52 9.40
N LYS A 119 -0.46 -2.64 8.81
CA LYS A 119 -0.49 -2.86 7.35
C LYS A 119 -1.89 -2.66 6.77
N GLU A 120 -2.91 -3.07 7.52
CA GLU A 120 -4.32 -2.99 7.13
C GLU A 120 -4.77 -1.56 6.83
N VAL A 121 -4.17 -0.58 7.49
CA VAL A 121 -4.44 0.84 7.25
C VAL A 121 -3.83 1.29 5.92
N TYR A 122 -2.59 0.91 5.64
CA TYR A 122 -1.93 1.17 4.35
C TYR A 122 -2.66 0.48 3.20
N ASP A 123 -3.09 -0.76 3.40
CA ASP A 123 -3.87 -1.54 2.43
C ASP A 123 -5.20 -0.83 2.10
N TYR A 124 -5.86 -0.22 3.09
CA TYR A 124 -7.08 0.54 2.85
C TYR A 124 -6.82 1.90 2.20
N LEU A 125 -5.72 2.59 2.54
CA LEU A 125 -5.30 3.83 1.87
C LEU A 125 -4.97 3.58 0.39
N ASP A 126 -4.31 2.46 0.08
CA ASP A 126 -4.04 2.02 -1.29
C ASP A 126 -5.34 1.77 -2.07
N GLU A 127 -6.32 1.09 -1.44
CA GLU A 127 -7.66 0.85 -2.01
C GLU A 127 -8.44 2.14 -2.27
N LYS A 128 -8.31 3.13 -1.39
CA LYS A 128 -9.03 4.41 -1.50
C LYS A 128 -8.32 5.42 -2.38
N GLY A 129 -7.15 5.07 -2.92
CA GLY A 129 -6.38 5.95 -3.77
C GLY A 129 -5.88 7.16 -2.98
N MET A 130 -5.09 6.94 -1.95
CA MET A 130 -4.45 7.98 -1.16
C MET A 130 -2.93 7.91 -1.33
N LEU A 131 -2.29 9.02 -1.72
CA LEU A 131 -0.84 9.14 -1.60
C LEU A 131 -0.47 9.28 -0.12
N ILE A 132 0.67 8.72 0.29
CA ILE A 132 1.05 8.66 1.69
C ILE A 132 2.43 9.25 1.88
N ILE A 133 2.55 10.18 2.83
CA ILE A 133 3.83 10.51 3.46
C ILE A 133 3.89 9.71 4.75
N ALA A 134 4.74 8.68 4.76
CA ALA A 134 5.01 7.88 5.95
C ALA A 134 6.16 8.54 6.74
N GLU A 135 6.01 8.60 8.05
CA GLU A 135 7.02 9.07 9.02
C GLU A 135 7.43 7.96 9.99
#